data_AF-A0A7T8QUL1-F1
#
_entry.id   AF-A0A7T8QUL1-F1
#
_cell.length_a   1.000
_cell.length_b   1.000
_cell.length_c   1.000
_cell.angle_alpha   90.00
_cell.angle_beta   90.00
_cell.angle_gamma   90.00
#
_symmetry.space_group_name_H-M   'P 1'
#
loop_
_entity.id
_entity.type
_entity.pdbx_description
1 polymer ?
#
loop_
_entity_poly.entity_id
_entity_poly.type
_entity_poly.pdbx_seq_one_letter_code
_entity_poly.pdbx_strand_id
1 'polypeptide(L)'
;SDFIQDSLSHGATKFMGVCRLDPESRHRRLDLLLLPKEQFHCGVLYFTGSDAFNKKMRSHALERGFTLNEHSLRPVDSAMLPLEPLPVSSEEDIFDYISFDYKSPEERSL
;
A
#
# COMPACT_ATOMS: atom_id res chain seq x y z
N SER A 1 -4.78 -23.17 17.51
CA SER A 1 -3.81 -22.93 16.43
C SER A 1 -2.94 -21.81 16.93
N ASP A 2 -1.70 -22.14 17.28
CA ASP A 2 -0.80 -21.21 17.98
C ASP A 2 0.09 -20.50 16.96
N PHE A 3 -0.46 -20.10 15.81
CA PHE A 3 0.34 -19.50 14.75
C PHE A 3 0.81 -18.09 15.12
N ILE A 4 -0.08 -17.26 15.65
CA ILE A 4 0.26 -15.94 16.20
C ILE A 4 0.73 -16.16 17.65
N GLN A 5 1.95 -15.74 17.95
CA GLN A 5 2.59 -15.94 19.26
C GLN A 5 2.54 -14.68 20.11
N ASP A 6 2.71 -13.50 19.50
CA ASP A 6 2.69 -12.22 20.19
C ASP A 6 2.02 -11.12 19.36
N SER A 7 1.54 -10.08 20.05
CA SER A 7 0.99 -8.86 19.45
C SER A 7 1.81 -7.66 19.88
N LEU A 8 2.31 -6.89 18.91
CA LEU A 8 2.97 -5.61 19.13
C LEU A 8 1.96 -4.46 19.06
N SER A 9 0.97 -4.57 18.18
CA SER A 9 -0.13 -3.61 18.01
C SER A 9 -1.33 -4.29 17.37
N HIS A 10 -2.54 -3.96 17.84
CA HIS A 10 -3.79 -4.52 17.34
C HIS A 10 -4.85 -3.41 17.26
N GLY A 11 -5.12 -2.95 16.04
CA GLY A 11 -6.19 -2.02 15.71
C GLY A 11 -7.24 -2.66 14.81
N ALA A 12 -8.33 -1.94 14.54
CA ALA A 12 -9.45 -2.43 13.74
C ALA A 12 -9.08 -2.82 12.30
N THR A 13 -8.10 -2.13 11.70
CA THR A 13 -7.68 -2.33 10.31
C THR A 13 -6.23 -2.77 10.17
N LYS A 14 -5.43 -2.74 11.25
CA LYS A 14 -4.01 -3.06 11.21
C LYS A 14 -3.61 -3.89 12.42
N PHE A 15 -2.94 -5.00 12.16
CA PHE A 15 -2.30 -5.84 13.16
C PHE A 15 -0.80 -5.94 12.88
N MET A 16 0.00 -5.84 13.93
CA MET A 16 1.44 -6.06 13.89
C MET A 16 1.80 -7.00 15.02
N GLY A 17 2.37 -8.15 14.71
CA GLY A 17 2.69 -9.15 15.71
C GLY A 17 3.86 -10.02 15.31
N VAL A 18 3.93 -11.17 15.98
CA VAL A 18 4.92 -12.22 15.77
C VAL A 18 4.18 -13.52 15.51
N CYS A 19 4.56 -14.23 14.45
CA CYS A 19 4.07 -15.56 14.14
C CYS A 19 5.19 -16.60 14.11
N ARG A 20 4.81 -17.87 14.21
CA ARG A 20 5.71 -19.01 14.07
C ARG A 20 4.93 -20.17 13.45
N LEU A 21 5.52 -20.85 12.47
CA LEU A 21 4.86 -21.92 11.71
C LEU A 21 4.66 -23.20 12.54
N ASP A 22 5.71 -23.60 13.27
CA ASP A 22 5.75 -24.76 14.16
C ASP A 22 6.73 -24.49 15.31
N PRO A 23 6.76 -25.31 16.39
CA PRO A 23 7.62 -25.04 17.55
C PRO A 23 9.12 -24.91 17.25
N GLU A 24 9.62 -25.55 16.19
CA GLU A 24 11.03 -25.55 15.80
C GLU A 24 11.39 -24.36 14.89
N SER A 25 10.37 -23.73 14.28
CA SER A 25 10.54 -22.58 13.40
C SER A 25 10.94 -21.30 14.15
N ARG A 26 11.66 -20.41 13.46
CA ARG A 26 11.96 -19.07 14.00
C ARG A 26 10.69 -18.21 14.05
N HIS A 27 10.55 -17.43 15.11
CA HIS A 27 9.60 -16.34 15.19
C HIS A 27 9.84 -15.31 14.08
N ARG A 28 8.77 -14.84 13.44
CA ARG A 28 8.79 -13.87 12.34
C ARG A 28 7.82 -12.72 12.63
N ARG A 29 8.17 -11.52 12.19
CA ARG A 29 7.22 -10.40 12.19
C ARG A 29 6.11 -10.69 11.18
N LEU A 30 4.87 -10.45 11.59
CA LEU A 30 3.69 -10.53 10.76
C LEU A 30 2.95 -9.20 10.83
N ASP A 31 2.69 -8.61 9.67
CA ASP A 31 1.89 -7.40 9.53
C ASP A 31 0.67 -7.73 8.66
N LEU A 32 -0.52 -7.40 9.16
CA LEU A 32 -1.79 -7.60 8.46
C LEU A 32 -2.47 -6.25 8.31
N LEU A 33 -2.90 -5.95 7.09
CA LEU A 33 -3.67 -4.76 6.75
C LEU A 33 -5.02 -5.18 6.16
N LEU A 34 -6.11 -4.83 6.84
CA LEU A 34 -7.47 -5.04 6.37
C LEU A 34 -7.94 -3.80 5.61
N LEU A 35 -8.35 -4.00 4.37
CA LEU A 35 -8.83 -2.95 3.48
C LEU A 35 -10.21 -3.31 2.91
N PRO A 36 -11.08 -2.31 2.67
CA PRO A 36 -12.24 -2.48 1.79
C PRO A 36 -11.81 -3.03 0.42
N LYS A 37 -12.67 -3.87 -0.18
CA LYS A 37 -12.36 -4.58 -1.42
C LYS A 37 -12.05 -3.61 -2.57
N GLU A 38 -12.73 -2.48 -2.60
CA GLU A 38 -12.63 -1.43 -3.62
C GLU A 38 -11.26 -0.73 -3.57
N GLN A 39 -10.55 -0.82 -2.45
CA GLN A 39 -9.24 -0.20 -2.24
C GLN A 39 -8.09 -1.17 -2.54
N PHE A 40 -8.38 -2.38 -3.01
CA PHE A 40 -7.40 -3.45 -3.19
C PHE A 40 -6.18 -3.01 -4.01
N HIS A 41 -6.39 -2.32 -5.13
CA HIS A 41 -5.30 -1.95 -6.04
C HIS A 41 -4.35 -0.89 -5.44
N CYS A 42 -4.89 0.11 -4.72
CA CYS A 42 -4.06 1.07 -3.98
C CYS A 42 -3.33 0.39 -2.81
N GLY A 43 -4.02 -0.54 -2.13
CA GLY A 43 -3.50 -1.28 -1.01
C GLY A 43 -2.36 -2.23 -1.38
N VAL A 44 -2.55 -3.03 -2.42
CA VAL A 44 -1.54 -4.00 -2.89
C VAL A 44 -0.32 -3.27 -3.45
N LEU A 45 -0.50 -2.18 -4.20
CA LEU A 45 0.62 -1.34 -4.64
C LEU A 45 1.44 -0.83 -3.45
N TYR A 46 0.76 -0.30 -2.42
CA TYR A 46 1.42 0.17 -1.20
C TYR A 46 2.16 -0.94 -0.45
N PHE A 47 1.54 -2.11 -0.25
CA PHE A 47 2.12 -3.19 0.55
C PHE A 47 3.18 -4.01 -0.20
N THR A 48 3.13 -4.05 -1.53
CA THR A 48 4.20 -4.61 -2.38
C THR A 48 5.46 -3.76 -2.31
N GLY A 49 5.31 -2.43 -2.33
CA GLY A 49 6.45 -1.52 -2.25
C GLY A 49 7.37 -1.59 -3.47
N SER A 50 8.67 -1.34 -3.35
CA SER A 50 9.44 -1.08 -2.12
C SER A 50 9.10 0.26 -1.42
N ASP A 51 9.65 0.50 -0.22
CA ASP A 51 9.46 1.80 0.46
C ASP A 51 9.96 2.97 -0.40
N ALA A 52 11.11 2.78 -1.08
CA ALA A 52 11.73 3.80 -1.91
C ALA A 52 10.89 4.06 -3.15
N PHE A 53 10.38 2.99 -3.77
CA PHE A 53 9.44 3.09 -4.88
C PHE A 53 8.17 3.85 -4.49
N ASN A 54 7.55 3.50 -3.37
CA ASN A 54 6.35 4.17 -2.87
C ASN A 54 6.58 5.67 -2.63
N LYS A 55 7.71 6.04 -2.01
CA LYS A 55 8.08 7.45 -1.80
C LYS A 55 8.22 8.18 -3.13
N LYS A 56 8.97 7.61 -4.08
CA LYS A 56 9.17 8.20 -5.41
C LYS A 56 7.84 8.39 -6.15
N MET A 57 7.02 7.35 -6.18
CA MET A 57 5.73 7.37 -6.89
C MET A 57 4.76 8.39 -6.27
N ARG A 58 4.71 8.49 -4.94
CA ARG A 58 3.88 9.49 -4.23
C ARG A 58 4.35 10.92 -4.49
N SER A 59 5.66 11.16 -4.49
CA SER A 59 6.21 12.47 -4.85
C SER A 59 5.85 12.85 -6.29
N HIS A 60 6.01 11.92 -7.24
CA HIS A 60 5.61 12.13 -8.63
C HIS A 60 4.10 12.39 -8.76
N ALA A 61 3.26 11.65 -8.04
CA ALA A 61 1.82 11.87 -8.03
C ALA A 61 1.48 13.32 -7.60
N LEU A 62 2.13 13.82 -6.54
CA LEU A 62 1.95 15.20 -6.06
C LEU A 62 2.36 16.23 -7.11
N GLU A 63 3.49 16.03 -7.80
CA GLU A 63 3.93 16.88 -8.90
C GLU A 63 2.94 16.90 -10.07
N ARG A 64 2.14 15.83 -10.21
CA ARG A 64 1.10 15.68 -11.24
C ARG A 64 -0.29 16.10 -10.77
N GLY A 65 -0.43 16.66 -9.58
CA GLY A 65 -1.72 17.12 -9.06
C GLY A 65 -2.57 16.01 -8.45
N PHE A 66 -1.94 14.98 -7.89
CA PHE A 66 -2.61 13.88 -7.20
C PHE A 66 -1.99 13.59 -5.84
N THR A 67 -2.78 13.02 -4.93
CA THR A 67 -2.26 12.38 -3.71
C THR A 67 -2.59 10.90 -3.75
N LEU A 68 -1.60 10.07 -3.40
CA LEU A 68 -1.68 8.61 -3.45
C LEU A 68 -1.35 8.02 -2.09
N ASN A 69 -2.24 7.16 -1.58
CA ASN A 69 -2.02 6.36 -0.37
C ASN A 69 -2.56 4.94 -0.56
N GLU A 70 -2.50 4.11 0.49
CA GLU A 70 -2.99 2.74 0.50
C GLU A 70 -4.51 2.59 0.28
N HIS A 71 -5.27 3.68 0.41
CA HIS A 71 -6.72 3.67 0.31
C HIS A 71 -7.22 4.18 -1.04
N SER A 72 -6.55 5.16 -1.64
CA SER A 72 -7.04 5.84 -2.83
C SER A 72 -5.96 6.66 -3.56
N LEU A 73 -6.19 6.86 -4.85
CA LEU A 73 -5.64 7.96 -5.63
C LEU A 73 -6.70 9.07 -5.73
N ARG A 74 -6.32 10.30 -5.41
CA ARG A 74 -7.21 11.48 -5.46
C ARG A 74 -6.54 12.61 -6.22
N PRO A 75 -7.24 13.34 -7.09
CA PRO A 75 -6.75 14.63 -7.57
C PRO A 75 -6.68 15.61 -6.39
N VAL A 76 -5.84 16.63 -6.51
CA VAL A 76 -5.81 17.74 -5.56
C VAL A 76 -6.22 19.03 -6.25
N ASP A 77 -6.87 19.92 -5.50
CA ASP A 77 -7.21 21.25 -5.99
C ASP A 77 -6.01 22.21 -5.97
N SER A 78 -6.23 23.48 -6.35
CA SER A 78 -5.21 24.52 -6.32
C SER A 78 -4.64 24.82 -4.92
N ALA A 79 -5.33 24.41 -3.86
CA ALA A 79 -4.88 24.53 -2.47
C ALA A 79 -4.23 23.24 -1.94
N MET A 80 -3.96 22.25 -2.81
CA MET A 80 -3.43 20.94 -2.47
C MET A 80 -4.35 20.10 -1.57
N LEU A 81 -5.66 20.39 -1.57
CA LEU A 81 -6.63 19.60 -0.83
C LEU A 81 -7.12 18.41 -1.67
N PRO A 82 -7.17 17.19 -1.08
CA PRO A 82 -7.63 16.01 -1.80
C PRO A 82 -9.12 16.12 -2.18
N LEU A 83 -9.43 15.84 -3.43
CA LEU A 83 -10.79 15.72 -3.95
C LEU A 83 -11.31 14.26 -3.78
N GLU A 84 -12.43 13.97 -4.44
CA GLU A 84 -13.00 12.63 -4.47
C GLU A 84 -12.02 11.60 -5.10
N PRO A 85 -12.04 10.36 -4.61
CA PRO A 85 -11.15 9.32 -5.13
C PRO A 85 -11.50 8.95 -6.57
N LEU A 86 -10.46 8.71 -7.37
CA LEU A 86 -10.63 8.20 -8.72
C LEU A 86 -11.02 6.72 -8.69
N PRO A 87 -11.80 6.25 -9.69
CA PRO A 87 -12.04 4.83 -9.86
C PRO A 87 -10.74 4.14 -10.27
N VAL A 88 -10.38 3.10 -9.52
CA VAL A 88 -9.18 2.27 -9.76
C VAL A 88 -9.61 0.81 -9.79
N SER A 89 -9.35 0.16 -10.91
CA SER A 89 -9.71 -1.25 -11.20
C SER A 89 -8.50 -2.13 -11.49
N SER A 90 -7.31 -1.54 -11.56
CA SER A 90 -6.03 -2.23 -11.72
C SER A 90 -4.92 -1.43 -11.03
N GLU A 91 -3.74 -2.03 -10.84
CA GLU A 91 -2.55 -1.23 -10.46
C GLU A 91 -2.17 -0.26 -11.58
N GLU A 92 -2.23 -0.70 -12.85
CA GLU A 92 -1.90 0.07 -14.06
C GLU A 92 -2.67 1.38 -14.16
N ASP A 93 -3.96 1.41 -13.77
CA ASP A 93 -4.77 2.64 -13.75
C ASP A 93 -4.08 3.75 -12.93
N ILE A 94 -3.46 3.38 -11.80
CA ILE A 94 -2.76 4.34 -10.91
C ILE A 94 -1.55 4.93 -11.64
N PHE A 95 -0.80 4.12 -12.37
CA PHE A 95 0.34 4.54 -13.18
C PHE A 95 -0.10 5.48 -14.31
N ASP A 96 -1.17 5.13 -15.01
CA ASP A 96 -1.71 5.90 -16.12
C ASP A 96 -2.21 7.27 -15.67
N TYR A 97 -3.00 7.35 -14.60
CA TYR A 97 -3.54 8.61 -14.08
C TYR A 97 -2.44 9.63 -13.76
N ILE A 98 -1.33 9.16 -13.17
CA ILE A 98 -0.21 10.04 -12.80
C ILE A 98 0.85 10.11 -13.91
N SER A 99 0.61 9.50 -15.07
CA SER A 99 1.57 9.42 -16.18
C SER A 99 2.97 8.94 -15.73
N PHE A 100 3.00 7.81 -15.04
CA PHE A 100 4.22 7.13 -14.60
C PHE A 100 4.37 5.82 -15.36
N ASP A 101 5.58 5.50 -15.80
CA ASP A 101 5.80 4.25 -16.53
C ASP A 101 5.47 3.04 -15.66
N TYR A 102 4.65 2.13 -16.18
CA TYR A 102 4.29 0.93 -15.45
C TYR A 102 5.54 0.10 -15.12
N LYS A 103 5.53 -0.43 -13.90
CA LYS A 103 6.57 -1.31 -13.36
C LYS A 103 5.94 -2.53 -12.72
N SER A 104 6.36 -3.72 -13.15
CA SER A 104 5.97 -4.96 -12.48
C SER A 104 6.51 -5.00 -11.05
N PRO A 105 5.94 -5.81 -10.14
CA PRO A 105 6.42 -5.91 -8.76
C PRO A 105 7.94 -6.12 -8.63
N GLU A 106 8.53 -6.92 -9.50
CA GLU A 106 9.97 -7.26 -9.46
C GLU A 106 10.87 -6.09 -9.86
N GLU A 107 10.36 -5.12 -10.61
CA GLU A 107 11.11 -3.92 -11.03
C GLU A 107 11.08 -2.80 -9.98
N ARG A 108 10.33 -2.96 -8.88
CA ARG A 108 10.13 -1.93 -7.84
C ARG A 108 11.14 -2.01 -6.69
N SER A 109 12.01 -3.02 -6.71
CA SER A 109 13.10 -3.23 -5.76
C SER A 109 14.42 -2.72 -6.34
N LEU A 110 14.56 -1.40 -6.42
CA LEU A 110 15.84 -0.74 -6.71
C LEU A 110 16.68 -0.58 -5.46
#